data_AF-A0A539D2H8-F1
#
_entry.id   AF-A0A539D2H8-F1
#
_cell.length_a   1.000
_cell.length_b   1.000
_cell.length_c   1.000
_cell.angle_alpha   90.00
_cell.angle_beta   90.00
_cell.angle_gamma   90.00
#
_symmetry.space_group_name_H-M   'P 1'
#
loop_
_entity.id
_entity.type
_entity.pdbx_description
1 polymer ?
#
loop_
_entity_poly.entity_id
_entity_poly.type
_entity_poly.pdbx_seq_one_letter_code
_entity_poly.pdbx_strand_id
1 'polypeptide(L)'
;MAQSSNTAQIVFEGDLSVTALPGETVLHAALEAGIPHVHACGGHARCSTCRVLILSGEANLGPRDESESRLANRRELPKNVRLACRAQVLGPVTLRRLVKDDSDAELALGHAPGALGREANVAVMFTDLRDFTPFVAASLPYDVVHLLNRYFRATGDAVLRNRGRICSPRWMS
;
A
#
# COMPACT_ATOMS: atom_id res chain seq x y z
N MET A 1 17.97 27.62 -29.86
CA MET A 1 18.34 28.36 -28.63
C MET A 1 17.09 29.11 -28.19
N ALA A 2 16.41 28.90 -27.07
CA ALA A 2 16.51 28.01 -25.93
C ALA A 2 15.06 27.65 -25.52
N GLN A 3 14.76 26.37 -25.27
CA GLN A 3 13.44 25.97 -24.77
C GLN A 3 13.40 26.35 -23.29
N SER A 4 12.59 27.35 -22.92
CA SER A 4 12.35 27.74 -21.54
C SER A 4 11.80 26.56 -20.75
N SER A 5 12.67 25.87 -20.02
CA SER A 5 12.31 24.79 -19.11
C SER A 5 11.48 25.40 -17.97
N ASN A 6 10.15 25.27 -18.05
CA ASN A 6 9.24 25.89 -17.10
C ASN A 6 9.23 25.13 -15.76
N THR A 7 10.35 25.10 -15.03
CA THR A 7 10.46 24.37 -13.77
C THR A 7 9.63 25.01 -12.65
N ALA A 8 9.04 24.20 -11.77
CA ALA A 8 8.30 24.64 -10.60
C ALA A 8 9.11 24.42 -9.31
N GLN A 9 8.97 25.30 -8.33
CA GLN A 9 9.58 25.10 -7.02
C GLN A 9 8.63 24.41 -6.03
N ILE A 10 9.14 23.43 -5.31
CA ILE A 10 8.49 22.82 -4.15
C ILE A 10 9.28 23.22 -2.90
N VAL A 11 8.62 23.90 -1.96
CA VAL A 11 9.21 24.28 -0.68
C VAL A 11 8.71 23.32 0.39
N PHE A 12 9.61 22.50 0.94
CA PHE A 12 9.34 21.65 2.09
C PHE A 12 9.57 22.43 3.38
N GLU A 13 8.53 22.59 4.19
CA GLU A 13 8.65 23.35 5.43
C GLU A 13 9.57 22.66 6.44
N GLY A 14 10.67 23.34 6.79
CA GLY A 14 11.72 22.83 7.67
C GLY A 14 12.83 22.05 6.94
N ASP A 15 12.73 21.87 5.62
CA ASP A 15 13.74 21.22 4.78
C ASP A 15 14.18 22.16 3.62
N LEU A 16 14.83 21.58 2.61
CA LEU A 16 15.29 22.27 1.41
C LEU A 16 14.16 22.47 0.39
N SER A 17 14.28 23.53 -0.41
CA SER A 17 13.47 23.70 -1.62
C SER A 17 14.01 22.82 -2.75
N VAL A 18 13.12 22.17 -3.49
CA VAL A 18 13.48 21.35 -4.65
C VAL A 18 12.85 21.90 -5.91
N THR A 19 13.51 21.66 -7.03
CA THR A 19 13.03 22.03 -8.35
C THR A 19 12.38 20.82 -8.99
N ALA A 20 11.15 20.95 -9.47
CA ALA A 20 10.40 19.91 -10.15
C ALA A 20 10.13 20.29 -11.61
N LEU A 21 10.11 19.30 -12.48
CA LEU A 21 9.62 19.47 -13.84
C LEU A 21 8.08 19.58 -13.82
N PRO A 22 7.45 20.33 -14.75
CA PRO A 22 6.00 20.35 -14.87
C PRO A 22 5.40 18.95 -15.03
N GLY A 23 4.37 18.66 -14.24
CA GLY A 23 3.68 17.38 -14.25
C GLY A 23 4.40 16.28 -13.46
N GLU A 24 5.60 16.54 -12.94
CA GLU A 24 6.30 15.65 -12.04
C GLU A 24 5.58 15.56 -10.69
N THR A 25 5.63 14.40 -10.05
CA THR A 25 5.01 14.22 -8.73
C THR A 25 5.89 14.77 -7.62
N VAL A 26 5.28 15.28 -6.55
CA VAL A 26 6.00 15.72 -5.35
C VAL A 26 6.93 14.63 -4.80
N LEU A 27 6.50 13.35 -4.83
CA LEU A 27 7.33 12.23 -4.38
C LEU A 27 8.59 12.09 -5.22
N HIS A 28 8.47 12.12 -6.55
CA HIS A 28 9.61 11.94 -7.45
C HIS A 28 10.63 13.05 -7.27
N ALA A 29 10.18 14.32 -7.28
CA ALA A 29 11.03 15.48 -7.06
C ALA A 29 11.73 15.46 -5.70
N ALA A 30 11.05 14.97 -4.65
CA ALA A 30 11.65 14.81 -3.33
C ALA A 30 12.78 13.77 -3.34
N LEU A 31 12.53 12.60 -3.93
CA LEU A 31 13.50 11.50 -3.97
C LEU A 31 14.72 11.83 -4.84
N GLU A 32 14.51 12.47 -5.99
CA GLU A 32 15.62 12.92 -6.85
C GLU A 32 16.51 13.94 -6.14
N ALA A 33 15.92 14.83 -5.34
CA ALA A 33 16.65 15.79 -4.52
C ALA A 33 17.25 15.20 -3.23
N GLY A 34 17.10 13.89 -3.00
CA GLY A 34 17.61 13.21 -1.81
C GLY A 34 16.84 13.50 -0.53
N ILE A 35 15.63 14.05 -0.61
CA ILE A 35 14.74 14.22 0.54
C ILE A 35 14.04 12.87 0.82
N PRO A 36 14.28 12.24 1.98
CA PRO A 36 13.63 10.99 2.31
C PRO A 36 12.11 11.17 2.35
N HIS A 37 11.35 10.30 1.69
CA HIS A 37 9.89 10.42 1.68
C HIS A 37 9.26 9.04 1.68
N VAL A 38 8.46 8.70 2.69
CA VAL A 38 7.96 7.33 2.87
C VAL A 38 6.93 6.95 1.83
N HIS A 39 7.14 5.83 1.12
CA HIS A 39 6.27 5.38 0.02
C HIS A 39 6.11 3.85 0.00
N ALA A 40 5.48 3.28 1.04
CA ALA A 40 5.41 1.83 1.26
C ALA A 40 4.86 1.01 0.06
N CYS A 41 3.96 1.59 -0.74
CA CYS A 41 3.42 0.95 -1.94
C CYS A 41 4.16 1.29 -3.24
N GLY A 42 5.35 1.87 -3.20
CA GLY A 42 6.09 2.25 -4.41
C GLY A 42 5.49 3.43 -5.20
N GLY A 43 4.62 4.24 -4.58
CA GLY A 43 3.97 5.37 -5.25
C GLY A 43 2.67 5.02 -6.01
N HIS A 44 2.11 3.83 -5.78
CA HIS A 44 0.92 3.38 -6.50
C HIS A 44 -0.43 3.85 -5.92
N ALA A 45 -0.45 4.81 -4.99
CA ALA A 45 -1.67 5.29 -4.30
C ALA A 45 -2.49 4.17 -3.61
N ARG A 46 -1.78 3.14 -3.12
CA ARG A 46 -2.36 2.02 -2.37
C ARG A 46 -2.10 2.10 -0.85
N CYS A 47 -1.13 2.93 -0.45
CA CYS A 47 -0.85 3.27 0.93
C CYS A 47 -0.99 4.79 1.16
N SER A 48 -1.10 5.21 2.42
CA SER A 48 -1.17 6.62 2.82
C SER A 48 0.12 7.14 3.47
N THR A 49 1.26 6.47 3.30
CA THR A 49 2.52 6.88 3.97
C THR A 49 3.14 8.13 3.33
N CYS A 50 2.89 8.39 2.05
CA CYS A 50 3.48 9.53 1.33
C CYS A 50 2.73 10.87 1.52
N ARG A 51 1.87 10.98 2.54
CA ARG A 51 0.99 12.15 2.72
C ARG A 51 1.78 13.43 2.96
N VAL A 52 1.32 14.49 2.33
CA VAL A 52 1.80 15.87 2.53
C VAL A 52 0.63 16.78 2.83
N LEU A 53 0.85 17.73 3.73
CA LEU A 53 -0.05 18.84 3.99
C LEU A 53 0.35 20.00 3.10
N ILE A 54 -0.58 20.51 2.29
CA ILE A 54 -0.35 21.67 1.44
C ILE A 54 -0.58 22.92 2.29
N LEU A 55 0.45 23.78 2.35
CA LEU A 55 0.43 25.03 3.11
C LEU A 55 0.07 26.21 2.20
N SER A 56 0.58 26.20 0.96
CA SER A 56 0.27 27.19 -0.06
C SER A 56 0.45 26.60 -1.46
N GLY A 57 -0.21 27.19 -2.47
CA GLY A 57 -0.09 26.75 -3.86
C GLY A 57 -0.90 25.49 -4.21
N GLU A 58 -2.00 25.21 -3.51
CA GLU A 58 -2.87 24.06 -3.83
C GLU A 58 -3.39 24.10 -5.28
N ALA A 59 -3.68 25.30 -5.80
CA ALA A 59 -4.09 25.51 -7.19
C ALA A 59 -3.00 25.19 -8.21
N ASN A 60 -1.73 25.11 -7.78
CA ASN A 60 -0.58 24.77 -8.60
C ASN A 60 -0.29 23.26 -8.61
N LEU A 61 -1.16 22.46 -8.01
CA LEU A 61 -1.12 21.00 -8.12
C LEU A 61 -2.17 20.51 -9.10
N GLY A 62 -1.86 19.42 -9.80
CA GLY A 62 -2.84 18.68 -10.58
C GLY A 62 -4.02 18.22 -9.71
N PRO A 63 -5.22 18.08 -10.30
CA PRO A 63 -6.38 17.53 -9.60
C PRO A 63 -6.06 16.13 -9.07
N ARG A 64 -6.79 15.68 -8.04
CA ARG A 64 -6.66 14.31 -7.55
C ARG A 64 -7.05 13.34 -8.67
N ASP A 65 -6.19 12.37 -8.96
CA ASP A 65 -6.57 11.27 -9.83
C ASP A 65 -7.59 10.35 -9.12
N GLU A 66 -8.14 9.39 -9.85
CA GLU A 66 -9.14 8.49 -9.30
C GLU A 66 -8.59 7.67 -8.12
N SER A 67 -7.35 7.21 -8.22
CA SER A 67 -6.71 6.38 -7.19
C SER A 67 -6.46 7.16 -5.90
N GLU A 68 -5.97 8.41 -6.02
CA GLU A 68 -5.80 9.34 -4.92
C GLU A 68 -7.15 9.67 -4.26
N SER A 69 -8.17 9.94 -5.07
CA SER A 69 -9.52 10.27 -4.56
C SER A 69 -10.15 9.12 -3.78
N ARG A 70 -10.06 7.89 -4.31
CA ARG A 70 -10.56 6.69 -3.61
C ARG A 70 -9.86 6.50 -2.25
N LEU A 71 -8.54 6.64 -2.20
CA LEU A 71 -7.79 6.46 -0.96
C LEU A 71 -8.03 7.61 0.03
N ALA A 72 -8.10 8.85 -0.47
CA ALA A 72 -8.40 10.03 0.35
C ALA A 72 -9.77 9.90 1.01
N ASN A 73 -10.79 9.45 0.29
CA ASN A 73 -12.13 9.22 0.84
C ASN A 73 -12.12 8.11 1.90
N ARG A 74 -11.45 6.98 1.64
CA ARG A 74 -11.36 5.85 2.59
C ARG A 74 -10.67 6.24 3.90
N ARG A 75 -9.69 7.13 3.84
CA ARG A 75 -8.89 7.58 4.99
C ARG A 75 -9.38 8.92 5.56
N GLU A 76 -10.50 9.44 5.04
CA GLU A 76 -11.08 10.73 5.46
C GLU A 76 -10.05 11.87 5.46
N LEU A 77 -9.20 11.90 4.43
CA LEU A 77 -8.14 12.91 4.34
C LEU A 77 -8.74 14.31 4.07
N PRO A 78 -8.30 15.35 4.79
CA PRO A 78 -8.68 16.73 4.50
C PRO A 78 -8.31 17.15 3.08
N LYS A 79 -9.02 18.15 2.53
CA LYS A 79 -8.80 18.63 1.15
C LYS A 79 -7.37 19.09 0.89
N ASN A 80 -6.75 19.74 1.87
CA ASN A 80 -5.37 20.20 1.82
C ASN A 80 -4.32 19.11 2.11
N VAL A 81 -4.72 17.84 2.29
CA VAL A 81 -3.78 16.72 2.42
C VAL A 81 -3.76 15.91 1.13
N ARG A 82 -2.59 15.86 0.47
CA ARG A 82 -2.39 15.17 -0.81
C ARG A 82 -1.50 13.94 -0.64
N LEU A 83 -1.60 12.99 -1.56
CA LEU A 83 -0.62 11.91 -1.69
C LEU A 83 0.53 12.42 -2.55
N ALA A 84 1.73 12.55 -2.00
CA ALA A 84 2.88 13.08 -2.75
C ALA A 84 3.17 12.28 -4.03
N CYS A 85 2.89 10.97 -4.03
CA CYS A 85 3.06 10.11 -5.21
C CYS A 85 2.11 10.41 -6.37
N ARG A 86 1.00 11.13 -6.13
CA ARG A 86 -0.01 11.50 -7.16
C ARG A 86 -0.18 13.01 -7.34
N ALA A 87 0.33 13.80 -6.40
CA ALA A 87 0.32 15.25 -6.48
C ALA A 87 1.32 15.72 -7.55
N GLN A 88 0.82 15.93 -8.77
CA GLN A 88 1.60 16.51 -9.87
C GLN A 88 1.79 18.01 -9.64
N VAL A 89 3.01 18.49 -9.84
CA VAL A 89 3.38 19.89 -9.64
C VAL A 89 3.28 20.63 -10.97
N LEU A 90 2.41 21.63 -11.03
CA LEU A 90 2.19 22.49 -12.20
C LEU A 90 2.75 23.90 -12.00
N GLY A 91 3.11 24.25 -10.76
CA GLY A 91 3.67 25.54 -10.39
C GLY A 91 4.16 25.55 -8.93
N PRO A 92 4.57 26.71 -8.40
CA PRO A 92 5.16 26.81 -7.07
C PRO A 92 4.23 26.33 -5.95
N VAL A 93 4.71 25.49 -5.04
CA VAL A 93 3.91 24.93 -3.94
C VAL A 93 4.75 24.86 -2.65
N THR A 94 4.12 25.14 -1.50
CA THR A 94 4.73 24.94 -0.18
C THR A 94 3.97 23.87 0.57
N LEU A 95 4.68 22.91 1.15
CA LEU A 95 4.07 21.76 1.81
C LEU A 95 4.88 21.26 3.01
N ARG A 96 4.23 20.49 3.88
CA ARG A 96 4.82 19.81 5.04
C ARG A 96 4.66 18.30 4.89
N ARG A 97 5.74 17.55 5.12
CA ARG A 97 5.69 16.08 5.23
C ARG A 97 4.97 15.70 6.53
N LEU A 98 3.94 14.86 6.41
CA LEU A 98 3.17 14.37 7.57
C LEU A 98 3.71 13.05 8.14
N VAL A 99 4.58 12.37 7.39
CA VAL A 99 5.27 11.15 7.79
C VAL A 99 6.74 11.37 7.46
N LYS A 100 7.57 11.59 8.48
CA LYS A 100 8.96 12.00 8.29
C LYS A 100 9.95 10.84 8.38
N ASP A 101 9.63 9.82 9.16
CA ASP A 101 10.48 8.66 9.39
C ASP A 101 9.70 7.34 9.48
N ASP A 102 10.42 6.23 9.64
CA ASP A 102 9.85 4.89 9.71
C ASP A 102 8.95 4.71 10.96
N SER A 103 9.25 5.38 12.07
CA SER A 103 8.39 5.40 13.26
C SER A 103 7.06 6.11 13.01
N ASP A 104 7.08 7.25 12.31
CA ASP A 104 5.88 7.96 11.86
C ASP A 104 5.09 7.10 10.86
N ALA A 105 5.77 6.29 10.05
CA ALA A 105 5.12 5.41 9.08
C ALA A 105 4.34 4.29 9.77
N GLU A 106 4.90 3.69 10.82
CA GLU A 106 4.21 2.68 11.64
C GLU A 106 2.97 3.26 12.33
N LEU A 107 3.09 4.45 12.92
CA LEU A 107 1.96 5.19 13.52
C LEU A 107 0.88 5.55 12.48
N ALA A 108 1.28 5.98 11.28
CA ALA A 108 0.41 6.32 10.18
C ALA A 108 -0.36 5.13 9.57
N LEU A 109 0.21 3.93 9.66
CA LEU A 109 -0.35 2.69 9.12
C LEU A 109 -1.28 1.98 10.10
N GLY A 110 -1.20 2.31 11.40
CA GLY A 110 -1.93 1.66 12.48
C GLY A 110 -1.16 0.46 13.02
N HIS A 111 -1.01 0.41 14.34
CA HIS A 111 -0.24 -0.56 15.13
C HIS A 111 -0.23 -2.00 14.59
N ALA A 112 0.87 -2.39 13.93
CA ALA A 112 1.40 -3.75 13.91
C ALA A 112 2.92 -3.70 13.61
N PRO A 113 3.80 -3.98 14.58
CA PRO A 113 5.23 -4.06 14.32
C PRO A 113 5.54 -5.25 13.39
N GLY A 114 6.36 -5.03 12.36
CA GLY A 114 7.07 -6.12 11.69
C GLY A 114 6.55 -6.65 10.35
N ALA A 115 5.56 -6.02 9.70
CA ALA A 115 5.26 -6.35 8.31
C ALA A 115 4.69 -5.13 7.57
N LEU A 116 5.56 -4.39 6.88
CA LEU A 116 5.10 -3.69 5.68
C LEU A 116 4.48 -4.76 4.76
N GLY A 117 3.15 -4.75 4.66
CA GLY A 117 2.42 -5.70 3.84
C GLY A 117 2.94 -5.62 2.40
N ARG A 118 3.56 -6.69 1.93
CA ARG A 118 4.10 -6.75 0.56
C ARG A 118 2.95 -7.04 -0.40
N GLU A 119 2.71 -6.12 -1.33
CA GLU A 119 1.80 -6.36 -2.45
C GLU A 119 2.43 -7.37 -3.42
N ALA A 120 1.65 -8.38 -3.83
CA ALA A 120 2.09 -9.41 -4.75
C ALA A 120 0.94 -9.85 -5.66
N ASN A 121 1.23 -10.12 -6.93
CA ASN A 121 0.28 -10.80 -7.80
C ASN A 121 0.20 -12.27 -7.36
N VAL A 122 -0.95 -12.66 -6.82
CA VAL A 122 -1.19 -14.01 -6.31
C VAL A 122 -2.30 -14.69 -7.11
N ALA A 123 -2.16 -16.00 -7.30
CA ALA A 123 -3.26 -16.85 -7.75
C ALA A 123 -3.93 -17.48 -6.52
N VAL A 124 -5.26 -17.39 -6.45
CA VAL A 124 -6.04 -18.03 -5.38
C VAL A 124 -6.69 -19.28 -5.95
N MET A 125 -6.46 -20.43 -5.30
CA MET A 125 -7.07 -21.71 -5.65
C MET A 125 -7.92 -22.18 -4.47
N PHE A 126 -9.20 -22.43 -4.73
CA PHE A 126 -10.10 -23.09 -3.79
C PHE A 126 -10.21 -24.57 -4.16
N THR A 127 -10.11 -25.45 -3.16
CA THR A 127 -10.25 -26.89 -3.33
C THR A 127 -11.33 -27.40 -2.40
N ASP A 128 -12.28 -28.16 -2.94
CA ASP A 128 -13.41 -28.70 -2.19
C ASP A 128 -13.49 -30.22 -2.30
N LEU A 129 -14.11 -30.85 -1.31
CA LEU A 129 -14.43 -32.27 -1.32
C LEU A 129 -15.81 -32.47 -1.95
N ARG A 130 -15.86 -33.22 -3.05
CA ARG A 130 -17.11 -33.55 -3.73
C ARG A 130 -18.07 -34.24 -2.75
N ASP A 131 -19.32 -33.80 -2.76
CA ASP A 131 -20.42 -34.34 -1.96
C ASP A 131 -20.11 -34.45 -0.45
N PHE A 132 -19.29 -33.53 0.08
CA PHE A 132 -18.90 -33.55 1.48
C PHE A 132 -20.09 -33.42 2.44
N THR A 133 -21.04 -32.53 2.16
CA THR A 133 -22.19 -32.28 3.05
C THR A 133 -23.09 -33.51 3.22
N PRO A 134 -23.56 -34.17 2.13
CA PRO A 134 -24.29 -35.43 2.27
C PRO A 134 -23.49 -36.54 2.99
N PHE A 135 -22.19 -36.64 2.72
CA PHE A 135 -21.31 -37.63 3.35
C PHE A 135 -21.22 -37.44 4.87
N VAL A 136 -21.01 -36.20 5.34
CA VAL A 136 -20.91 -35.89 6.77
C VAL A 136 -22.21 -36.21 7.50
N ALA A 137 -23.36 -35.93 6.88
CA ALA A 137 -24.66 -36.22 7.47
C ALA A 137 -24.92 -37.73 7.64
N ALA A 138 -24.32 -38.56 6.79
CA ALA A 138 -24.51 -40.02 6.78
C ALA A 138 -23.39 -40.81 7.49
N SER A 139 -22.33 -40.15 7.99
CA SER A 139 -21.12 -40.81 8.50
C SER A 139 -20.94 -40.62 10.00
N LEU A 140 -20.21 -41.55 10.63
CA LEU A 140 -19.82 -41.40 12.04
C LEU A 140 -18.79 -40.27 12.19
N PRO A 141 -18.78 -39.56 13.34
CA PRO A 141 -17.82 -38.47 13.58
C PRO A 141 -16.35 -38.89 13.39
N TYR A 142 -16.01 -40.11 13.79
CA TYR A 142 -14.65 -40.64 13.63
C TYR A 142 -14.25 -40.78 12.15
N ASP A 143 -15.16 -41.25 11.30
CA ASP A 143 -14.90 -41.45 9.87
C ASP A 143 -14.76 -40.12 9.13
N VAL A 144 -15.55 -39.12 9.52
CA VAL A 144 -15.43 -37.74 9.01
C VAL A 144 -14.07 -37.15 9.36
N VAL A 145 -13.65 -37.26 10.63
CA VAL A 145 -12.34 -36.77 11.07
C VAL A 145 -11.21 -37.51 10.35
N HIS A 146 -11.33 -38.83 10.19
CA HIS A 146 -10.35 -39.64 9.47
C HIS A 146 -10.22 -39.19 8.00
N LEU A 147 -11.34 -38.98 7.31
CA LEU A 147 -11.36 -38.48 5.93
C LEU A 147 -10.69 -37.11 5.82
N LEU A 148 -11.07 -36.16 6.69
CA LEU A 148 -10.51 -34.81 6.71
C LEU A 148 -9.00 -34.83 6.93
N ASN A 149 -8.53 -35.61 7.91
CA ASN A 149 -7.10 -35.76 8.18
C ASN A 149 -6.33 -36.31 6.97
N ARG A 150 -6.91 -37.28 6.25
CA ARG A 150 -6.32 -37.82 5.02
C ARG A 150 -6.27 -36.77 3.90
N TYR A 151 -7.34 -36.01 3.73
CA TYR A 151 -7.40 -34.91 2.75
C TYR A 151 -6.38 -33.81 3.05
N PHE A 152 -6.28 -33.35 4.30
CA PHE A 152 -5.31 -32.33 4.71
C PHE A 152 -3.87 -32.80 4.57
N ARG A 153 -3.58 -34.08 4.86
CA ARG A 153 -2.25 -34.65 4.60
C ARG A 153 -1.92 -34.65 3.11
N ALA A 154 -2.83 -35.14 2.26
CA ALA A 154 -2.58 -35.23 0.82
C ALA A 154 -2.37 -33.84 0.18
N THR A 155 -3.19 -32.86 0.55
CA THR A 155 -3.05 -31.48 0.08
C THR A 155 -1.82 -30.79 0.66
N GLY A 156 -1.58 -30.97 1.96
CA GLY A 156 -0.39 -30.44 2.65
C GLY A 156 0.91 -30.95 2.05
N ASP A 157 1.02 -32.26 1.78
CA ASP A 157 2.20 -32.86 1.14
C ASP A 157 2.46 -32.27 -0.24
N ALA A 158 1.40 -32.04 -1.03
CA ALA A 158 1.54 -31.42 -2.35
C ALA A 158 2.05 -29.97 -2.25
N VAL A 159 1.56 -29.19 -1.28
CA VAL A 159 2.03 -27.81 -1.01
C VAL A 159 3.51 -27.82 -0.61
N LEU A 160 3.87 -28.65 0.37
CA LEU A 160 5.23 -28.69 0.92
C LEU A 160 6.27 -29.19 -0.11
N ARG A 161 5.93 -30.21 -0.93
CA ARG A 161 6.80 -30.69 -2.01
C ARG A 161 7.13 -29.62 -3.05
N ASN A 162 6.24 -28.65 -3.24
CA ASN A 162 6.43 -27.53 -4.17
C ASN A 162 6.97 -26.27 -3.46
N ARG A 163 7.59 -26.41 -2.28
CA ARG A 163 8.12 -25.31 -1.45
C ARG A 163 7.05 -24.29 -1.01
N GLY A 164 5.78 -24.67 -1.08
CA GLY A 164 4.68 -23.90 -0.51
C GLY A 164 4.71 -23.96 1.01
N ARG A 165 4.01 -23.02 1.65
CA ARG A 165 3.91 -22.95 3.12
C ARG A 165 2.45 -23.13 3.52
N ILE A 166 2.22 -23.83 4.63
CA ILE A 166 0.90 -23.99 5.23
C ILE A 166 0.83 -23.05 6.42
N CYS A 167 -0.02 -22.03 6.33
CA CYS A 167 -0.28 -21.09 7.42
C CYS A 167 -1.59 -21.49 8.09
N SER A 168 -1.52 -22.24 9.20
CA SER A 168 -2.67 -22.46 10.07
C SER A 168 -2.82 -21.26 11.00
N PRO A 169 -4.04 -20.70 11.19
CA PRO A 169 -4.23 -19.65 12.16
C PRO A 169 -4.00 -20.23 13.57
N ARG A 170 -3.14 -19.56 14.34
CA ARG A 170 -2.68 -19.96 15.66
C ARG A 170 -3.82 -19.78 16.69
N TRP A 171 -4.80 -20.67 16.70
CA TRP A 171 -5.92 -20.68 17.68
C TRP A 171 -5.86 -21.85 18.67
N MET A 172 -4.70 -22.46 18.86
CA MET A 172 -4.49 -23.53 19.87
C MET A 172 -3.14 -23.36 20.56
N SER A 173 -3.07 -22.36 21.42
CA SER A 173 -2.15 -22.31 22.57
C SER A 173 -2.95 -21.85 23.77
#